data_AF-A0A933SRG8-F1
#
_entry.id   AF-A0A933SRG8-F1
#
_cell.length_a   1.000
_cell.length_b   1.000
_cell.length_c   1.000
_cell.angle_alpha   90.00
_cell.angle_beta   90.00
_cell.angle_gamma   90.00
#
_symmetry.space_group_name_H-M   'P 1'
#
loop_
_entity.id
_entity.type
_entity.pdbx_description
1 polymer ?
#
loop_
_entity_poly.entity_id
_entity_poly.type
_entity_poly.pdbx_seq_one_letter_code
_entity_poly.pdbx_strand_id
1 'polypeptide(L)'
;MGEKRLSEVIDLLLSKHHKYLRDIMPVVNKDLSSFKKLSLGPELKGKMDSVDEIVRDVDMDISQHLMKEENILFPTIIDMEEAVLSGKTDGHMGCGAEGPINQMKYEHDIIKESLARLEKDVKDISEMVQKTEHKDKEFVRNFIKNSLEMKEDLLLHIKIEEENLFPAAISLESKMGGGPGY
;
A
#
# COMPACT_ATOMS: atom_id res chain seq x y z
N MET A 1 -4.40 29.56 3.79
CA MET A 1 -3.74 28.36 3.26
C MET A 1 -4.70 27.78 2.24
N GLY A 2 -4.29 27.69 0.97
CA GLY A 2 -5.12 27.04 -0.05
C GLY A 2 -5.24 25.56 0.27
N GLU A 3 -6.42 24.99 0.06
CA GLU A 3 -6.66 23.54 0.13
C GLU A 3 -5.76 22.87 -0.91
N LYS A 4 -5.05 21.80 -0.53
CA LYS A 4 -4.15 21.07 -1.44
C LYS A 4 -5.00 20.39 -2.52
N ARG A 5 -4.57 20.47 -3.79
CA ARG A 5 -5.30 19.80 -4.89
C ARG A 5 -5.24 18.29 -4.75
N LEU A 6 -6.31 17.59 -5.15
CA LEU A 6 -6.36 16.13 -5.16
C LEU A 6 -5.30 15.56 -6.10
N SER A 7 -5.10 16.20 -7.27
CA SER A 7 -4.03 15.86 -8.21
C SER A 7 -2.63 15.89 -7.56
N GLU A 8 -2.36 16.86 -6.68
CA GLU A 8 -1.08 16.96 -5.97
C GLU A 8 -0.90 15.92 -4.86
N VAL A 9 -2.00 15.36 -4.33
CA VAL A 9 -1.96 14.22 -3.41
C VAL A 9 -1.71 12.94 -4.19
N ILE A 10 -2.38 12.76 -5.33
CA ILE A 10 -2.16 11.63 -6.24
C ILE A 10 -0.70 11.61 -6.75
N ASP A 11 -0.17 12.75 -7.20
CA ASP A 11 1.22 12.85 -7.67
C ASP A 11 2.22 12.44 -6.57
N LEU A 12 1.95 12.79 -5.30
CA LEU A 12 2.75 12.36 -4.16
C LEU A 12 2.69 10.85 -3.96
N LEU A 13 1.49 10.25 -4.02
CA LEU A 13 1.30 8.81 -3.88
C LEU A 13 2.04 8.05 -4.99
N LEU A 14 1.88 8.48 -6.24
CA LEU A 14 2.53 7.87 -7.41
C LEU A 14 4.07 7.98 -7.36
N SER A 15 4.56 9.20 -7.20
CA SER A 15 6.00 9.48 -7.33
C SER A 15 6.83 9.00 -6.15
N LYS A 16 6.22 8.89 -4.96
CA LYS A 16 6.89 8.47 -3.74
C LYS A 16 6.54 7.03 -3.37
N HIS A 17 5.27 6.77 -3.07
CA HIS A 17 4.84 5.52 -2.43
C HIS A 17 4.75 4.37 -3.44
N HIS A 18 4.01 4.53 -4.55
CA HIS A 18 3.89 3.48 -5.57
C HIS A 18 5.24 3.15 -6.18
N LYS A 19 6.06 4.18 -6.44
CA LYS A 19 7.43 4.00 -6.91
C LYS A 19 8.27 3.21 -5.91
N TYR A 20 8.26 3.59 -4.63
CA TYR A 20 9.02 2.90 -3.59
C TYR A 20 8.59 1.42 -3.46
N LEU A 21 7.28 1.15 -3.45
CA LEU A 21 6.74 -0.21 -3.35
C LEU A 21 7.19 -1.09 -4.53
N ARG A 22 7.16 -0.56 -5.75
CA ARG A 22 7.69 -1.25 -6.94
C ARG A 22 9.19 -1.55 -6.87
N ASP A 23 9.95 -0.69 -6.20
CA ASP A 23 11.40 -0.86 -6.06
C ASP A 23 11.76 -1.85 -4.92
N ILE A 24 11.05 -1.79 -3.78
CA ILE A 24 11.38 -2.58 -2.58
C ILE A 24 10.84 -4.02 -2.64
N MET A 25 9.66 -4.25 -3.23
CA MET A 25 9.04 -5.58 -3.26
C MET A 25 9.92 -6.64 -3.96
N PRO A 26 10.56 -6.36 -5.11
CA PRO A 26 11.50 -7.30 -5.73
C PRO A 26 12.72 -7.62 -4.84
N VAL A 27 13.18 -6.65 -4.03
CA VAL A 27 14.31 -6.84 -3.11
C VAL A 27 13.92 -7.80 -1.99
N VAL A 28 12.78 -7.56 -1.34
CA VAL A 28 12.27 -8.43 -0.26
C VAL A 28 12.02 -9.86 -0.77
N ASN A 29 11.39 -10.02 -1.93
CA ASN A 29 11.17 -11.32 -2.57
C ASN A 29 12.48 -12.07 -2.90
N LYS A 30 13.51 -11.35 -3.34
CA LYS A 30 14.84 -11.91 -3.62
C LYS A 30 15.53 -12.37 -2.33
N ASP A 31 15.41 -11.61 -1.25
CA ASP A 31 15.98 -11.98 0.04
C ASP A 31 15.31 -13.26 0.58
N LEU A 32 13.98 -13.38 0.50
CA LEU A 32 13.26 -14.62 0.84
C LEU A 32 13.75 -15.83 0.06
N SER A 33 13.98 -15.67 -1.24
CA SER A 33 14.54 -16.73 -2.08
C SER A 33 15.96 -17.12 -1.68
N SER A 34 16.71 -16.20 -1.08
CA SER A 34 18.06 -16.44 -0.57
C SER A 34 18.03 -17.15 0.78
N PHE A 35 17.06 -16.84 1.65
CA PHE A 35 16.85 -17.56 2.92
C PHE A 35 16.64 -19.06 2.74
N LYS A 36 15.90 -19.47 1.70
CA LYS A 36 15.67 -20.90 1.38
C LYS A 36 16.96 -21.68 1.14
N LYS A 37 18.08 -21.01 0.86
CA LYS A 37 19.41 -21.62 0.63
C LYS A 37 20.27 -21.65 1.88
N LEU A 38 19.87 -20.97 2.97
CA LEU A 38 20.60 -20.92 4.22
C LEU A 38 20.34 -22.19 5.05
N SER A 39 21.36 -22.64 5.79
CA SER A 39 21.23 -23.76 6.72
C SER A 39 20.64 -23.29 8.05
N LEU A 40 19.34 -22.98 8.03
CA LEU A 40 18.60 -22.50 9.21
C LEU A 40 18.16 -23.69 10.08
N GLY A 41 18.13 -23.49 11.40
CA GLY A 41 17.49 -24.44 12.33
C GLY A 41 15.97 -24.54 12.08
N PRO A 42 15.30 -25.64 12.52
CA PRO A 42 13.89 -25.90 12.20
C PRO A 42 12.94 -24.77 12.61
N GLU A 43 13.16 -24.17 13.77
CA GLU A 43 12.33 -23.07 14.29
C GLU A 43 12.42 -21.82 13.40
N LEU A 44 13.63 -21.41 13.05
CA LEU A 44 13.87 -20.23 12.22
C LEU A 44 13.36 -20.45 10.79
N LYS A 45 13.49 -21.69 10.28
CA LYS A 45 12.93 -22.07 8.98
C LYS A 45 11.41 -21.95 8.96
N GLY A 46 10.72 -22.48 9.97
CA GLY A 46 9.25 -22.38 10.05
C GLY A 46 8.75 -20.94 10.11
N LYS A 47 9.47 -20.07 10.83
CA LYS A 47 9.18 -18.62 10.84
C LYS A 47 9.43 -17.96 9.49
N MET A 48 10.50 -18.32 8.80
CA MET A 48 10.80 -17.78 7.48
C MET A 48 9.78 -18.24 6.43
N ASP A 49 9.29 -19.48 6.52
CA ASP A 49 8.23 -19.99 5.63
C ASP A 49 6.92 -19.19 5.82
N SER A 50 6.56 -18.87 7.07
CA SER A 50 5.43 -17.98 7.40
C SER A 50 5.62 -16.58 6.79
N VAL A 51 6.82 -16.01 6.88
CA VAL A 51 7.12 -14.70 6.28
C VAL A 51 7.09 -14.74 4.76
N ASP A 52 7.58 -15.81 4.12
CA ASP A 52 7.51 -15.98 2.64
C ASP A 52 6.06 -16.03 2.16
N GLU A 53 5.17 -16.72 2.88
CA GLU A 53 3.73 -16.74 2.59
C GLU A 53 3.12 -15.33 2.69
N ILE A 54 3.31 -14.66 3.83
CA ILE A 54 2.75 -13.32 4.06
C ILE A 54 3.24 -12.30 3.02
N VAL A 55 4.54 -12.31 2.68
CA VAL A 55 5.09 -11.36 1.70
C VAL A 55 4.55 -11.62 0.31
N ARG A 56 4.35 -12.89 -0.09
CA ARG A 56 3.74 -13.22 -1.39
C ARG A 56 2.31 -12.74 -1.49
N ASP A 57 1.54 -12.91 -0.43
CA ASP A 57 0.16 -12.43 -0.37
C ASP A 57 0.12 -10.90 -0.48
N VAL A 58 0.95 -10.21 0.31
CA VAL A 58 1.08 -8.74 0.23
C VAL A 58 1.51 -8.28 -1.16
N ASP A 59 2.45 -8.96 -1.81
CA ASP A 59 2.92 -8.63 -3.17
C ASP A 59 1.82 -8.76 -4.22
N MET A 60 1.02 -9.83 -4.12
CA MET A 60 -0.11 -10.04 -5.01
C MET A 60 -1.20 -8.98 -4.79
N ASP A 61 -1.58 -8.77 -3.52
CA ASP A 61 -2.64 -7.83 -3.15
C ASP A 61 -2.26 -6.40 -3.54
N ILE A 62 -1.05 -5.97 -3.19
CA ILE A 62 -0.59 -4.60 -3.48
C ILE A 62 -0.42 -4.37 -4.98
N SER A 63 0.09 -5.35 -5.73
CA SER A 63 0.25 -5.21 -7.18
C SER A 63 -1.10 -4.96 -7.86
N GLN A 64 -2.13 -5.71 -7.46
CA GLN A 64 -3.49 -5.52 -7.98
C GLN A 64 -4.09 -4.20 -7.49
N HIS A 65 -3.89 -3.88 -6.22
CA HIS A 65 -4.36 -2.65 -5.59
C HIS A 65 -3.88 -1.41 -6.35
N LEU A 66 -2.56 -1.24 -6.48
CA LEU A 66 -1.97 -0.09 -7.17
C LEU A 66 -2.43 0.00 -8.64
N MET A 67 -2.66 -1.12 -9.31
CA MET A 67 -3.21 -1.12 -10.66
C MET A 67 -4.63 -0.55 -10.74
N LYS A 68 -5.51 -0.84 -9.76
CA LYS A 68 -6.87 -0.29 -9.72
C LYS A 68 -6.84 1.19 -9.42
N GLU A 69 -5.93 1.62 -8.55
CA GLU A 69 -5.76 3.03 -8.26
C GLU A 69 -5.29 3.81 -9.49
N GLU A 70 -4.19 3.37 -10.09
CA GLU A 70 -3.53 4.08 -11.19
C GLU A 70 -4.36 4.12 -12.47
N ASN A 71 -5.13 3.06 -12.75
CA ASN A 71 -5.88 2.96 -14.01
C ASN A 71 -7.35 3.38 -13.88
N ILE A 72 -7.92 3.40 -12.68
CA ILE A 72 -9.35 3.63 -12.47
C ILE A 72 -9.58 4.77 -11.48
N LEU A 73 -9.20 4.59 -10.21
CA LEU A 73 -9.61 5.52 -9.15
C LEU A 73 -8.94 6.90 -9.31
N PHE A 74 -7.62 6.95 -9.48
CA PHE A 74 -6.89 8.21 -9.58
C PHE A 74 -7.29 9.03 -10.82
N PRO A 75 -7.39 8.44 -12.04
CA PRO A 75 -7.95 9.17 -13.18
C PRO A 75 -9.35 9.70 -12.92
N THR A 76 -10.23 8.90 -12.30
CA THR A 76 -11.59 9.33 -11.96
C THR A 76 -11.60 10.55 -11.03
N ILE A 77 -10.75 10.56 -9.98
CA ILE A 77 -10.62 11.69 -9.06
C ILE A 77 -10.11 12.94 -9.78
N ILE A 78 -9.13 12.79 -10.68
CA ILE A 78 -8.57 13.91 -11.45
C ILE A 78 -9.64 14.50 -12.37
N ASP A 79 -10.37 13.67 -13.12
CA ASP A 79 -11.44 14.11 -14.02
C ASP A 79 -12.54 14.88 -13.25
N MET A 80 -12.88 14.42 -12.05
CA MET A 80 -13.82 15.11 -11.16
C MET A 80 -13.29 16.47 -10.70
N GLU A 81 -12.01 16.55 -10.29
CA GLU A 81 -11.39 17.81 -9.88
C GLU A 81 -11.38 18.83 -11.03
N GLU A 82 -11.03 18.39 -12.24
CA GLU A 82 -11.04 19.24 -13.44
C GLU A 82 -12.45 19.70 -13.84
N ALA A 83 -13.46 18.84 -13.72
CA ALA A 83 -14.85 19.18 -14.00
C ALA A 83 -15.34 20.31 -13.07
N VAL A 84 -15.02 20.23 -11.78
CA VAL A 84 -15.37 21.26 -10.79
C VAL A 84 -14.60 22.56 -11.05
N LEU A 85 -13.29 22.48 -11.31
CA LEU A 85 -12.46 23.67 -11.60
C LEU A 85 -12.88 24.40 -12.88
N SER A 86 -13.37 23.67 -13.88
CA SER A 86 -13.84 24.24 -15.15
C SER A 86 -15.30 24.68 -15.13
N GLY A 87 -16.03 24.45 -14.04
CA GLY A 87 -17.45 24.76 -13.91
C GLY A 87 -18.36 23.90 -14.80
N LYS A 88 -17.87 22.74 -15.25
CA LYS A 88 -18.57 21.80 -16.14
C LYS A 88 -18.95 20.52 -15.40
N THR A 89 -19.78 20.66 -14.37
CA THR A 89 -20.32 19.53 -13.60
C THR A 89 -21.45 18.81 -14.34
N ASP A 90 -22.10 19.51 -15.27
CA ASP A 90 -23.22 18.98 -16.07
C ASP A 90 -22.68 18.00 -17.13
N GLY A 91 -22.89 16.70 -16.90
CA GLY A 91 -22.54 15.63 -17.85
C GLY A 91 -21.55 14.59 -17.34
N HIS A 92 -21.13 14.64 -16.06
CA HIS A 92 -20.35 13.56 -15.46
C HIS A 92 -21.25 12.33 -15.20
N MET A 93 -21.52 11.57 -16.27
CA MET A 93 -22.29 10.33 -16.30
C MET A 93 -21.37 9.10 -16.12
N GLY A 94 -20.38 9.20 -15.24
CA GLY A 94 -19.47 8.11 -14.89
C GLY A 94 -19.87 7.43 -13.57
N CYS A 95 -19.40 6.20 -13.34
CA CYS A 95 -19.38 5.64 -11.98
C CYS A 95 -18.49 6.55 -11.12
N GLY A 96 -19.04 7.14 -10.05
CA GLY A 96 -18.29 8.03 -9.17
C GLY A 96 -17.16 7.33 -8.39
N ALA A 97 -16.43 8.10 -7.57
CA ALA A 97 -15.27 7.61 -6.83
C ALA A 97 -15.65 6.79 -5.59
N GLU A 98 -16.85 6.98 -5.01
CA GLU A 98 -17.27 6.31 -3.77
C GLU A 98 -17.19 4.77 -3.85
N GLY A 99 -17.68 4.18 -4.94
CA GLY A 99 -17.66 2.73 -5.16
C GLY A 99 -16.24 2.15 -5.16
N PRO A 100 -15.35 2.62 -6.05
CA PRO A 100 -13.94 2.23 -6.05
C PRO A 100 -13.21 2.52 -4.72
N ILE A 101 -13.48 3.65 -4.05
CA ILE A 101 -12.90 3.97 -2.73
C ILE A 101 -13.28 2.91 -1.68
N ASN A 102 -14.55 2.47 -1.65
CA ASN A 102 -14.98 1.43 -0.71
C ASN A 102 -14.27 0.10 -0.97
N GLN A 103 -14.01 -0.24 -2.23
CA GLN A 103 -13.20 -1.40 -2.59
C GLN A 103 -11.74 -1.25 -2.12
N MET A 104 -11.14 -0.06 -2.26
CA MET A 104 -9.75 0.17 -1.81
C MET A 104 -9.63 0.05 -0.28
N LYS A 105 -10.59 0.61 0.47
CA LYS A 105 -10.62 0.47 1.94
C LYS A 105 -10.74 -0.98 2.41
N TYR A 106 -11.55 -1.79 1.74
CA TYR A 106 -11.64 -3.22 2.04
C TYR A 106 -10.29 -3.93 1.85
N GLU A 107 -9.57 -3.60 0.78
CA GLU A 107 -8.23 -4.15 0.52
C GLU A 107 -7.20 -3.64 1.52
N HIS A 108 -7.30 -2.37 1.93
CA HIS A 108 -6.44 -1.83 2.99
C HIS A 108 -6.56 -2.61 4.29
N ASP A 109 -7.78 -3.01 4.69
CA ASP A 109 -7.97 -3.78 5.92
C ASP A 109 -7.29 -5.15 5.84
N ILE A 110 -7.41 -5.85 4.69
CA ILE A 110 -6.72 -7.12 4.45
C ILE A 110 -5.19 -6.93 4.50
N ILE A 111 -4.68 -5.90 3.83
CA ILE A 111 -3.25 -5.60 3.79
C ILE A 111 -2.73 -5.26 5.20
N LYS A 112 -3.45 -4.44 5.97
CA LYS A 112 -3.09 -4.08 7.35
C LYS A 112 -2.99 -5.32 8.24
N GLU A 113 -3.90 -6.28 8.10
CA GLU A 113 -3.84 -7.55 8.84
C GLU A 113 -2.59 -8.37 8.49
N SER A 114 -2.28 -8.49 7.20
CA SER A 114 -1.07 -9.18 6.73
C SER A 114 0.22 -8.50 7.23
N LEU A 115 0.26 -7.17 7.20
CA LEU A 115 1.38 -6.38 7.73
C LEU A 115 1.57 -6.53 9.26
N ALA A 116 0.48 -6.68 10.01
CA ALA A 116 0.55 -6.93 11.45
C ALA A 116 1.16 -8.33 11.74
N ARG A 117 0.77 -9.36 10.97
CA ARG A 117 1.39 -10.69 11.06
C ARG A 117 2.86 -10.66 10.67
N LEU A 118 3.19 -9.95 9.58
CA LEU A 118 4.57 -9.77 9.13
C LEU A 118 5.44 -9.17 10.22
N GLU A 119 5.00 -8.05 10.82
CA GLU A 119 5.74 -7.38 11.90
C GLU A 119 6.03 -8.33 13.06
N LYS A 120 5.04 -9.13 13.46
CA LYS A 120 5.21 -10.09 14.54
C LYS A 120 6.30 -11.12 14.20
N ASP A 121 6.25 -11.72 13.02
CA ASP A 121 7.20 -12.77 12.66
C ASP A 121 8.61 -12.24 12.42
N VAL A 122 8.78 -11.04 11.84
CA VAL A 122 10.12 -10.44 11.70
C VAL A 122 10.74 -10.04 13.05
N LYS A 123 9.91 -9.64 14.04
CA LYS A 123 10.38 -9.44 15.42
C LYS A 123 10.83 -10.74 16.07
N ASP A 124 10.03 -11.81 15.96
CA ASP A 124 10.39 -13.14 16.46
C ASP A 124 11.73 -13.61 15.84
N ILE A 125 11.91 -13.46 14.52
CA ILE A 125 13.16 -13.78 13.80
C ILE A 125 14.33 -12.95 14.33
N SER A 126 14.13 -11.65 14.53
CA SER A 126 15.17 -10.74 15.05
C SER A 126 15.69 -11.21 16.40
N GLU A 127 14.80 -11.59 17.32
CA GLU A 127 15.19 -12.08 18.65
C GLU A 127 15.96 -13.40 18.58
N MET A 128 15.54 -14.33 17.72
CA MET A 128 16.20 -15.62 17.53
C MET A 128 17.63 -15.46 16.99
N VAL A 129 17.80 -14.58 16.00
CA VAL A 129 19.11 -14.33 15.36
C VAL A 129 20.03 -13.51 16.27
N GLN A 130 19.49 -12.66 17.16
CA GLN A 130 20.31 -11.96 18.15
C GLN A 130 20.92 -12.91 19.19
N LYS A 131 20.20 -13.98 19.55
CA LYS A 131 20.63 -14.99 20.55
C LYS A 131 21.61 -16.02 20.00
N THR A 132 21.89 -16.01 18.70
CA THR A 132 22.74 -17.01 18.03
C THR A 132 23.89 -16.34 17.25
N GLU A 133 25.07 -16.96 17.23
CA GLU A 133 26.19 -16.55 16.37
C GLU A 133 25.97 -17.07 14.94
N HIS A 134 24.89 -16.59 14.29
CA HIS A 134 24.57 -16.98 12.92
C HIS A 134 25.49 -16.25 11.94
N LYS A 135 26.21 -16.98 11.09
CA LYS A 135 27.14 -16.41 10.09
C LYS A 135 26.47 -15.40 9.14
N ASP A 136 25.17 -15.57 8.87
CA ASP A 136 24.39 -14.72 7.97
C ASP A 136 23.61 -13.60 8.72
N LYS A 137 23.98 -13.27 9.96
CA LYS A 137 23.28 -12.29 10.82
C LYS A 137 23.05 -10.93 10.16
N GLU A 138 24.01 -10.44 9.38
CA GLU A 138 23.88 -9.15 8.68
C GLU A 138 22.87 -9.21 7.53
N PHE A 139 22.83 -10.34 6.81
CA PHE A 139 21.81 -10.56 5.78
C PHE A 139 20.41 -10.57 6.40
N VAL A 140 20.23 -11.27 7.52
CA VAL A 140 18.93 -11.30 8.22
C VAL A 140 18.53 -9.92 8.74
N ARG A 141 19.50 -9.15 9.26
CA ARG A 141 19.26 -7.78 9.72
C ARG A 141 18.76 -6.89 8.58
N ASN A 142 19.38 -6.98 7.41
CA ASN A 142 18.97 -6.20 6.24
C ASN A 142 17.59 -6.59 5.73
N PHE A 143 17.27 -7.89 5.71
CA PHE A 143 15.93 -8.36 5.37
C PHE A 143 14.87 -7.78 6.32
N ILE A 144 15.07 -7.93 7.65
CA ILE A 144 14.14 -7.41 8.66
C ILE A 144 13.94 -5.90 8.47
N LYS A 145 15.04 -5.17 8.26
CA LYS A 145 15.00 -3.73 8.02
C LYS A 145 14.14 -3.40 6.79
N ASN A 146 14.42 -4.03 5.65
CA ASN A 146 13.68 -3.80 4.41
C ASN A 146 12.19 -4.15 4.56
N SER A 147 11.85 -5.25 5.24
CA SER A 147 10.45 -5.63 5.50
C SER A 147 9.72 -4.62 6.38
N LEU A 148 10.39 -4.05 7.39
CA LEU A 148 9.79 -3.03 8.26
C LEU A 148 9.66 -1.68 7.54
N GLU A 149 10.67 -1.26 6.77
CA GLU A 149 10.59 -0.03 5.96
C GLU A 149 9.51 -0.15 4.88
N MET A 150 9.38 -1.30 4.23
CA MET A 150 8.27 -1.60 3.29
C MET A 150 6.91 -1.45 3.96
N LYS A 151 6.74 -2.08 5.13
CA LYS A 151 5.51 -1.97 5.92
C LYS A 151 5.19 -0.52 6.28
N GLU A 152 6.18 0.22 6.79
CA GLU A 152 5.99 1.60 7.25
C GLU A 152 5.56 2.53 6.11
N ASP A 153 6.16 2.39 4.93
CA ASP A 153 5.76 3.16 3.76
C ASP A 153 4.33 2.81 3.32
N LEU A 154 3.99 1.51 3.28
CA LEU A 154 2.66 1.04 2.89
C LEU A 154 1.56 1.55 3.84
N LEU A 155 1.81 1.53 5.15
CA LEU A 155 0.88 2.11 6.12
C LEU A 155 0.76 3.63 5.99
N LEU A 156 1.85 4.32 5.64
CA LEU A 156 1.82 5.77 5.40
C LEU A 156 1.05 6.12 4.13
N HIS A 157 1.22 5.35 3.05
CA HIS A 157 0.44 5.47 1.82
C HIS A 157 -1.06 5.32 2.09
N ILE A 158 -1.47 4.21 2.72
CA ILE A 158 -2.87 3.97 3.11
C ILE A 158 -3.42 5.12 3.96
N LYS A 159 -2.62 5.61 4.92
CA LYS A 159 -3.03 6.72 5.78
C LYS A 159 -3.26 8.01 4.98
N ILE A 160 -2.38 8.33 4.02
CA ILE A 160 -2.53 9.52 3.18
C ILE A 160 -3.84 9.45 2.40
N GLU A 161 -4.18 8.28 1.89
CA GLU A 161 -5.41 8.04 1.15
C GLU A 161 -6.65 8.15 2.03
N GLU A 162 -6.70 7.38 3.11
CA GLU A 162 -7.87 7.30 3.98
C GLU A 162 -8.15 8.60 4.73
N GLU A 163 -7.11 9.34 5.12
CA GLU A 163 -7.26 10.58 5.90
C GLU A 163 -7.33 11.84 5.04
N ASN A 164 -6.84 11.80 3.79
CA ASN A 164 -6.80 13.00 2.93
C ASN A 164 -7.47 12.80 1.58
N LEU A 165 -7.00 11.87 0.75
CA LEU A 165 -7.47 11.75 -0.64
C LEU A 165 -8.94 11.32 -0.71
N PHE A 166 -9.28 10.20 -0.05
CA PHE A 166 -10.60 9.59 -0.16
C PHE A 166 -11.72 10.47 0.44
N PRO A 167 -11.59 11.06 1.64
CA PRO A 167 -12.63 11.94 2.17
C PRO A 167 -12.85 13.17 1.28
N ALA A 168 -11.77 13.74 0.72
CA ALA A 168 -11.86 14.91 -0.13
C ALA A 168 -12.47 14.58 -1.51
N ALA A 169 -12.15 13.41 -2.09
CA ALA A 169 -12.78 12.91 -3.31
C ALA A 169 -14.29 12.67 -3.13
N ILE A 170 -14.71 12.05 -2.02
CA ILE A 170 -16.14 11.86 -1.70
C ILE A 170 -16.86 13.21 -1.52
N SER A 171 -16.21 14.16 -0.84
CA SER A 171 -16.76 15.51 -0.69
C SER A 171 -16.93 16.22 -2.03
N LEU A 172 -15.97 16.06 -2.94
CA LEU A 172 -16.03 16.60 -4.28
C LEU A 172 -17.19 15.97 -5.08
N GLU A 173 -17.32 14.65 -5.05
CA GLU A 173 -18.43 13.90 -5.67
C GLU A 173 -19.79 14.41 -5.19
N SER A 174 -19.94 14.58 -3.88
CA SER A 174 -21.18 15.05 -3.26
C SER A 174 -21.55 16.47 -3.72
N LYS A 175 -20.56 17.34 -3.93
CA LYS A 175 -20.78 18.70 -4.48
C LYS A 175 -21.21 18.66 -5.95
N MET A 176 -20.74 17.67 -6.71
CA MET A 176 -21.13 17.46 -8.11
C MET A 176 -22.55 16.88 -8.23
N GLY A 177 -22.97 16.01 -7.30
CA GLY A 177 -24.31 15.40 -7.24
C GLY A 177 -25.40 16.27 -6.59
N GLY A 178 -25.09 17.51 -6.19
CA GLY A 178 -25.96 18.40 -5.41
C GLY A 178 -26.70 19.50 -6.19
N GLY A 179 -27.06 19.28 -7.46
CA GLY A 179 -28.01 20.11 -8.21
C GLY A 179 -29.41 19.49 -8.22
N PRO A 180 -30.53 20.25 -8.10
CA PRO A 180 -31.86 19.68 -7.99
C PRO A 180 -32.26 19.03 -9.32
N GLY A 181 -32.27 17.70 -9.34
CA GLY A 181 -32.68 16.94 -10.50
C GLY A 181 -32.92 15.48 -10.14
N TYR A 182 -33.89 15.23 -9.26
CA TYR A 182 -35.07 14.38 -9.46
C TYR A 182 -36.01 14.55 -8.27
#